data_AF-A0A9D2M6T4-F1
#
_entry.id   AF-A0A9D2M6T4-F1
#
_cell.length_a   1.000
_cell.length_b   1.000
_cell.length_c   1.000
_cell.angle_alpha   90.00
_cell.angle_beta   90.00
_cell.angle_gamma   90.00
#
_symmetry.space_group_name_H-M   'P 1'
#
loop_
_entity.id
_entity.type
_entity.pdbx_description
1 polymer ?
#
loop_
_entity_poly.entity_id
_entity_poly.type
_entity_poly.pdbx_seq_one_letter_code
_entity_poly.pdbx_strand_id
1 'polypeptide(L)'
;MSLLAAELRKVWGNRVFPLLLAVLAAANLLLLWMGARPTANQPPAAAYRAAGADLAALGPDMAAKGEFLHGKLEETEALLRLDNYYRDLAYGNSVYLQHYRDENAALFDTYEQAYLDESYTLYTGSLAQEYLLFSQLATEYDTVAGYTDFLEGVQAKATQLAGISIFQNDETGYDLKNIEVTAEVYAGLGATPIDYYPQKGLYTAISYAFTDLILLASMLVLALLLVRQERDSGLLSLVRSLPGGRLQTAFAKLGAFALSLLAVLALLYGVNLAYCGATFGLGPLTRTIQSVPALM
;
A
#
# COMPACT_ATOMS: atom_id res chain seq x y z
N MET A 1 -41.56 5.52 14.08
CA MET A 1 -40.22 5.65 13.44
C MET A 1 -39.18 5.36 14.51
N SER A 2 -38.17 4.54 14.23
CA SER A 2 -37.09 4.29 15.21
C SER A 2 -36.34 5.59 15.49
N LEU A 3 -35.94 5.81 16.75
CA LEU A 3 -35.16 6.99 17.18
C LEU A 3 -33.93 7.20 16.28
N LEU A 4 -33.26 6.12 15.90
CA LEU A 4 -32.13 6.13 14.98
C LEU A 4 -32.47 6.71 13.61
N ALA A 5 -33.61 6.33 13.00
CA ALA A 5 -34.01 6.87 11.70
C ALA A 5 -34.33 8.37 11.75
N ALA A 6 -34.84 8.86 12.89
CA ALA A 6 -35.05 10.29 13.10
C ALA A 6 -33.71 11.04 13.21
N GLU A 7 -32.74 10.52 13.98
CA GLU A 7 -31.39 11.08 14.07
C GLU A 7 -30.63 11.00 12.73
N LEU A 8 -30.83 9.96 11.94
CA LEU A 8 -30.20 9.85 10.62
C LEU A 8 -30.79 10.88 9.64
N ARG A 9 -32.11 11.09 9.67
CA ARG A 9 -32.77 12.11 8.84
C ARG A 9 -32.32 13.52 9.19
N LYS A 10 -31.93 13.79 10.44
CA LYS A 10 -31.37 15.09 10.83
C LYS A 10 -30.09 15.40 10.05
N VAL A 11 -29.20 14.42 9.91
CA VAL A 11 -27.94 14.52 9.15
C VAL A 11 -28.22 14.49 7.64
N TRP A 12 -28.85 13.43 7.15
CA TRP A 12 -29.02 13.16 5.71
C TRP A 12 -30.12 13.99 5.03
N GLY A 13 -31.10 14.48 5.79
CA GLY A 13 -32.17 15.34 5.28
C GLY A 13 -31.76 16.80 5.11
N ASN A 14 -30.60 17.19 5.65
CA ASN A 14 -30.05 18.53 5.47
C ASN A 14 -29.26 18.61 4.16
N ARG A 15 -29.52 19.62 3.32
CA ARG A 15 -28.78 19.88 2.06
C ARG A 15 -27.28 20.08 2.26
N VAL A 16 -26.85 20.44 3.48
CA VAL A 16 -25.44 20.62 3.84
C VAL A 16 -24.67 19.30 3.81
N PHE A 17 -25.29 18.18 4.19
CA PHE A 17 -24.57 16.89 4.28
C PHE A 17 -24.11 16.34 2.91
N PRO A 18 -24.95 16.25 1.85
CA PRO A 18 -24.47 15.83 0.54
C PRO A 18 -23.48 16.82 -0.08
N LEU A 19 -23.61 18.13 0.19
CA LEU A 19 -22.61 19.12 -0.21
C LEU A 19 -21.26 18.85 0.48
N LEU A 20 -21.28 18.56 1.78
CA LEU A 20 -20.10 18.20 2.53
C LEU A 20 -19.45 16.93 1.96
N LEU A 21 -20.22 15.88 1.65
CA LEU A 21 -19.69 14.68 0.99
C LEU A 21 -19.00 15.00 -0.34
N ALA A 22 -19.61 15.85 -1.17
CA ALA A 22 -19.03 16.25 -2.44
C ALA A 22 -17.71 17.02 -2.26
N VAL A 23 -17.66 17.96 -1.29
CA VAL A 23 -16.44 18.71 -0.97
C VAL A 23 -15.35 17.79 -0.43
N LEU A 24 -15.68 16.86 0.46
CA LEU A 24 -14.73 15.89 1.00
C LEU A 24 -14.16 14.98 -0.10
N ALA A 25 -15.01 14.46 -0.97
CA ALA A 25 -14.57 13.63 -2.10
C ALA A 25 -13.66 14.42 -3.06
N ALA A 26 -14.03 15.66 -3.39
CA ALA A 26 -13.24 16.52 -4.26
C ALA A 26 -11.88 16.90 -3.63
N ALA A 27 -11.87 17.25 -2.35
CA ALA A 27 -10.65 17.57 -1.62
C ALA A 27 -9.73 16.35 -1.53
N ASN A 28 -10.28 15.18 -1.20
CA ASN A 28 -9.53 13.94 -1.12
C ASN A 28 -8.92 13.54 -2.48
N LEU A 29 -9.71 13.63 -3.56
CA LEU A 29 -9.24 13.37 -4.92
C LEU A 29 -8.14 14.34 -5.34
N LEU A 30 -8.27 15.63 -5.02
CA LEU A 30 -7.27 16.64 -5.33
C LEU A 30 -5.94 16.36 -4.61
N LEU A 31 -5.99 16.00 -3.31
CA LEU A 31 -4.79 15.66 -2.55
C LEU A 31 -4.13 14.41 -3.11
N LEU A 32 -4.90 13.36 -3.40
CA LEU A 32 -4.40 12.15 -4.06
C LEU A 32 -3.72 12.45 -5.38
N TRP A 33 -4.35 13.28 -6.21
CA TRP A 33 -3.78 13.68 -7.48
C TRP A 33 -2.49 14.46 -7.32
N MET A 34 -2.40 15.39 -6.37
CA MET A 34 -1.17 16.12 -6.07
C MET A 34 -0.07 15.20 -5.54
N GLY A 35 -0.41 14.27 -4.65
CA GLY A 35 0.53 13.33 -4.04
C GLY A 35 1.02 12.23 -4.98
N ALA A 36 0.25 11.90 -6.02
CA ALA A 36 0.60 10.91 -7.03
C ALA A 36 1.40 11.49 -8.22
N ARG A 37 1.72 12.79 -8.20
CA ARG A 37 2.50 13.40 -9.27
C ARG A 37 3.93 12.84 -9.29
N PRO A 38 4.48 12.56 -10.48
CA PRO A 38 5.87 12.14 -10.59
C PRO A 38 6.80 13.23 -10.07
N THR A 39 7.81 12.82 -9.31
CA THR A 39 8.90 13.68 -8.86
C THR A 39 10.22 13.01 -9.22
N ALA A 40 11.36 13.67 -9.01
CA ALA A 40 12.67 13.08 -9.30
C ALA A 40 12.88 11.72 -8.60
N ASN A 41 12.27 11.53 -7.42
CA ASN A 41 12.40 10.33 -6.60
C ASN A 41 11.15 9.43 -6.63
N GLN A 42 10.17 9.73 -7.48
CA GLN A 42 8.93 8.96 -7.56
C GLN A 42 8.59 8.67 -9.02
N PRO A 43 8.71 7.40 -9.46
CA PRO A 43 8.33 7.00 -10.80
C PRO A 43 6.87 7.34 -11.11
N PRO A 44 6.53 7.63 -12.37
CA PRO A 44 5.17 7.96 -12.76
C PRO A 44 4.21 6.78 -12.56
N ALA A 45 2.96 7.07 -12.18
CA ALA A 45 1.93 6.04 -11.95
C ALA A 45 1.72 5.11 -13.15
N ALA A 46 1.84 5.65 -14.37
CA ALA A 46 1.72 4.88 -15.60
C ALA A 46 2.79 3.76 -15.71
N ALA A 47 3.99 3.98 -15.17
CA ALA A 47 5.07 2.99 -15.21
C ALA A 47 4.75 1.79 -14.31
N TYR A 48 4.26 2.02 -13.09
CA TYR A 48 3.76 0.96 -12.20
C TYR A 48 2.60 0.17 -12.85
N ARG A 49 1.71 0.86 -13.56
CA ARG A 49 0.58 0.22 -14.25
C ARG A 49 1.04 -0.64 -15.42
N ALA A 50 1.99 -0.16 -16.20
CA ALA A 50 2.56 -0.91 -17.32
C ALA A 50 3.35 -2.13 -16.82
N ALA A 51 4.27 -1.95 -15.86
CA ALA A 51 5.00 -3.06 -15.26
C ALA A 51 4.05 -4.09 -14.61
N GLY A 52 2.99 -3.63 -13.96
CA GLY A 52 1.95 -4.50 -13.42
C GLY A 52 1.18 -5.29 -14.49
N ALA A 53 0.91 -4.69 -15.66
CA ALA A 53 0.26 -5.38 -16.76
C ALA A 53 1.15 -6.49 -17.35
N ASP A 54 2.45 -6.24 -17.49
CA ASP A 54 3.39 -7.25 -17.98
C ASP A 54 3.59 -8.38 -16.97
N LEU A 55 3.68 -8.05 -15.67
CA LEU A 55 3.67 -9.05 -14.59
C LEU A 55 2.39 -9.88 -14.58
N ALA A 56 1.23 -9.27 -14.85
CA ALA A 56 -0.03 -10.00 -14.93
C ALA A 56 -0.08 -10.93 -16.17
N ALA A 57 0.57 -10.55 -17.27
CA ALA A 57 0.65 -11.38 -18.47
C ALA A 57 1.50 -12.65 -18.26
N LEU A 58 2.46 -12.61 -17.33
CA LEU A 58 3.25 -13.78 -16.92
C LEU A 58 2.46 -14.80 -16.07
N GLY A 59 1.23 -14.49 -15.67
CA GLY A 59 0.38 -15.37 -14.87
C GLY A 59 0.83 -15.46 -13.40
N PRO A 60 0.53 -16.56 -12.68
CA PRO A 60 0.89 -16.74 -11.26
C PRO A 60 2.31 -17.31 -11.07
N ASP A 61 3.11 -17.45 -12.12
CA ASP A 61 4.46 -18.00 -12.03
C ASP A 61 5.41 -16.98 -11.38
N MET A 62 5.73 -17.22 -10.11
CA MET A 62 6.65 -16.36 -9.35
C MET A 62 8.05 -16.36 -9.95
N ALA A 63 8.57 -17.49 -10.44
CA ALA A 63 9.92 -17.56 -10.98
C ALA A 63 10.05 -16.71 -12.26
N ALA A 64 9.07 -16.80 -13.16
CA ALA A 64 9.01 -15.96 -14.36
C ALA A 64 8.92 -14.46 -14.03
N LYS A 65 8.14 -14.09 -13.00
CA LYS A 65 8.08 -12.70 -12.51
C LYS A 65 9.41 -12.24 -11.94
N GLY A 66 10.09 -13.10 -11.17
CA GLY A 66 11.41 -12.82 -10.62
C GLY A 66 12.45 -12.59 -11.71
N GLU A 67 12.50 -13.46 -12.72
CA GLU A 67 13.41 -13.33 -13.86
C GLU A 67 13.15 -12.03 -14.64
N PHE A 68 11.88 -11.69 -14.90
CA PHE A 68 11.52 -10.43 -15.55
C PHE A 68 11.97 -9.20 -14.75
N LEU A 69 11.71 -9.16 -13.45
CA LEU A 69 12.03 -8.01 -12.60
C LEU A 69 13.54 -7.81 -12.44
N HIS A 70 14.26 -8.89 -12.14
CA HIS A 70 15.70 -8.85 -11.98
C HIS A 70 16.41 -8.60 -13.31
N GLY A 71 15.94 -9.20 -14.40
CA GLY A 71 16.47 -8.93 -15.74
C GLY A 71 16.30 -7.48 -16.14
N LYS A 72 15.13 -6.87 -15.88
CA LYS A 72 14.90 -5.44 -16.11
C LYS A 72 15.74 -4.55 -15.22
N LEU A 73 15.94 -4.93 -13.96
CA LEU A 73 16.82 -4.21 -13.03
C LEU A 73 18.28 -4.25 -13.51
N GLU A 74 18.77 -5.42 -13.91
CA GLU A 74 20.12 -5.63 -14.43
C GLU A 74 20.35 -4.84 -15.72
N GLU A 75 19.43 -4.93 -16.69
CA GLU A 75 19.46 -4.14 -17.93
C GLU A 75 19.56 -2.64 -17.61
N THR A 76 18.69 -2.15 -16.71
CA THR A 76 18.66 -0.73 -16.35
C THR A 76 19.93 -0.29 -15.63
N GLU A 77 20.46 -1.11 -14.73
CA GLU A 77 21.71 -0.83 -14.03
C GLU A 77 22.89 -0.78 -15.00
N ALA A 78 22.95 -1.72 -15.96
CA ALA A 78 23.96 -1.72 -17.00
C ALA A 78 23.90 -0.47 -17.87
N LEU A 79 22.69 -0.08 -18.32
CA LEU A 79 22.48 1.15 -19.10
C LEU A 79 22.86 2.41 -18.31
N LEU A 80 22.54 2.48 -17.00
CA LEU A 80 22.97 3.60 -16.15
C LEU A 80 24.49 3.68 -16.00
N ARG A 81 25.17 2.53 -15.88
CA ARG A 81 26.62 2.47 -15.82
C ARG A 81 27.25 2.96 -17.13
N LEU A 82 26.69 2.55 -18.27
CA LEU A 82 27.09 3.06 -19.59
C LEU A 82 26.85 4.56 -19.73
N ASP A 83 25.69 5.06 -19.28
CA ASP A 83 25.37 6.49 -19.30
C ASP A 83 26.39 7.31 -18.51
N ASN A 84 26.69 6.87 -17.29
CA ASN A 84 27.71 7.51 -16.46
C ASN A 84 29.10 7.44 -17.12
N TYR A 85 29.47 6.29 -17.69
CA TYR A 85 30.73 6.11 -18.38
C TYR A 85 30.90 7.07 -19.56
N TYR A 86 29.92 7.14 -20.47
CA TYR A 86 29.99 8.02 -21.64
C TYR A 86 29.92 9.50 -21.28
N ARG A 87 29.14 9.84 -20.25
CA ARG A 87 29.11 11.20 -19.70
C ARG A 87 30.49 11.61 -19.20
N ASP A 88 31.17 10.75 -18.44
CA ASP A 88 32.52 11.03 -17.93
C ASP A 88 33.56 11.05 -19.05
N LEU A 89 33.45 10.15 -20.03
CA LEU A 89 34.32 10.10 -21.21
C LEU A 89 34.26 11.41 -22.01
N ALA A 90 33.08 12.05 -22.09
CA ALA A 90 32.91 13.34 -22.74
C ALA A 90 33.66 14.49 -22.03
N TYR A 91 33.88 14.40 -20.71
CA TYR A 91 34.69 15.36 -19.96
C TYR A 91 36.19 15.09 -20.05
N GLY A 92 36.59 13.87 -20.40
CA GLY A 92 37.97 13.52 -20.72
C GLY A 92 38.27 12.03 -20.57
N ASN A 93 39.09 11.50 -21.48
CA ASN A 93 39.54 10.11 -21.39
C ASN A 93 40.61 9.98 -20.30
N SER A 94 40.36 9.12 -19.31
CA SER A 94 41.26 8.88 -18.18
C SER A 94 41.68 7.42 -18.10
N VAL A 95 42.83 7.16 -17.46
CA VAL A 95 43.31 5.79 -17.19
C VAL A 95 42.29 4.99 -16.38
N TYR A 96 41.54 5.65 -15.49
CA TYR A 96 40.43 5.04 -14.77
C TYR A 96 39.32 4.53 -15.69
N LEU A 97 38.90 5.32 -16.70
CA LEU A 97 37.86 4.91 -17.65
C LEU A 97 38.33 3.74 -18.54
N GLN A 98 39.62 3.69 -18.88
CA GLN A 98 40.20 2.55 -19.60
C GLN A 98 40.11 1.27 -18.75
N HIS A 99 40.58 1.32 -17.51
CA HIS A 99 40.47 0.19 -16.58
C HIS A 99 39.02 -0.21 -16.30
N TYR A 100 38.12 0.76 -16.13
CA TYR A 100 36.70 0.48 -15.92
C TYR A 100 36.10 -0.31 -17.08
N ARG A 101 36.45 0.06 -18.32
CA ARG A 101 36.02 -0.66 -19.52
C ARG A 101 36.59 -2.07 -19.58
N ASP A 102 37.89 -2.22 -19.29
CA ASP A 102 38.56 -3.53 -19.30
C ASP A 102 37.99 -4.49 -18.24
N GLU A 103 37.73 -3.99 -17.03
CA GLU A 103 37.16 -4.77 -15.92
C GLU A 103 35.69 -5.15 -16.16
N ASN A 104 34.93 -4.30 -16.86
CA ASN A 104 33.51 -4.50 -17.13
C ASN A 104 33.24 -4.92 -18.58
N ALA A 105 34.21 -5.53 -19.27
CA ALA A 105 34.11 -5.85 -20.70
C ALA A 105 32.79 -6.55 -21.08
N ALA A 106 32.32 -7.52 -20.27
CA ALA A 106 31.07 -8.23 -20.50
C ALA A 106 29.82 -7.32 -20.50
N LEU A 107 29.81 -6.27 -19.67
CA LEU A 107 28.73 -5.28 -19.64
C LEU A 107 28.70 -4.48 -20.94
N PHE A 108 29.88 -4.03 -21.41
CA PHE A 108 29.99 -3.32 -22.68
C PHE A 108 29.60 -4.23 -23.86
N ASP A 109 30.11 -5.46 -23.91
CA ASP A 109 29.80 -6.41 -24.99
C ASP A 109 28.28 -6.70 -25.10
N THR A 110 27.58 -6.73 -23.98
CA THR A 110 26.15 -7.08 -23.93
C THR A 110 25.25 -5.87 -24.19
N TYR A 111 25.54 -4.71 -23.59
CA TYR A 111 24.59 -3.59 -23.52
C TYR A 111 25.05 -2.33 -24.27
N GLU A 112 26.33 -2.21 -24.68
CA GLU A 112 26.86 -0.98 -25.30
C GLU A 112 26.15 -0.63 -26.62
N GLN A 113 25.92 -1.62 -27.48
CA GLN A 113 25.21 -1.39 -28.75
C GLN A 113 23.78 -0.92 -28.50
N ALA A 114 23.06 -1.59 -27.60
CA ALA A 114 21.70 -1.21 -27.25
C ALA A 114 21.62 0.21 -26.64
N TYR A 115 22.64 0.60 -25.86
CA TYR A 115 22.76 1.95 -25.32
C TYR A 115 23.00 2.98 -26.42
N LEU A 116 23.97 2.75 -27.31
CA LEU A 116 24.35 3.67 -28.39
C LEU A 116 23.23 3.86 -29.42
N ASP A 117 22.50 2.79 -29.72
CA ASP A 117 21.38 2.80 -30.67
C ASP A 117 20.06 3.26 -30.01
N GLU A 118 20.06 3.52 -28.70
CA GLU A 118 18.86 3.79 -27.88
C GLU A 118 17.73 2.75 -28.11
N SER A 119 18.11 1.49 -28.34
CA SER A 119 17.17 0.43 -28.73
C SER A 119 16.44 -0.22 -27.54
N TYR A 120 16.62 0.32 -26.33
CA TYR A 120 16.01 -0.18 -25.10
C TYR A 120 14.64 0.46 -24.84
N THR A 121 13.78 -0.25 -24.12
CA THR A 121 12.43 0.23 -23.79
C THR A 121 12.35 0.61 -22.32
N LEU A 122 11.97 1.85 -22.03
CA LEU A 122 11.75 2.34 -20.68
C LEU A 122 10.25 2.41 -20.35
N TYR A 123 9.88 1.93 -19.17
CA TYR A 123 8.54 2.14 -18.58
C TYR A 123 8.38 3.58 -18.09
N THR A 124 9.49 4.19 -17.72
CA THR A 124 9.63 5.59 -17.33
C THR A 124 10.21 6.42 -18.47
N GLY A 125 10.40 7.72 -18.22
CA GLY A 125 11.04 8.62 -19.19
C GLY A 125 12.56 8.76 -19.04
N SER A 126 13.19 8.07 -18.07
CA SER A 126 14.62 8.21 -17.82
C SER A 126 15.22 7.00 -17.11
N LEU A 127 16.49 6.68 -17.41
CA LEU A 127 17.21 5.56 -16.79
C LEU A 127 17.23 5.63 -15.26
N ALA A 128 17.33 6.84 -14.69
CA ALA A 128 17.32 7.03 -13.24
C ALA A 128 15.98 6.65 -12.61
N GLN A 129 14.85 7.04 -13.23
CA GLN A 129 13.52 6.66 -12.74
C GLN A 129 13.23 5.18 -12.99
N GLU A 130 13.72 4.64 -14.10
CA GLU A 130 13.62 3.22 -14.43
C GLU A 130 14.28 2.37 -13.34
N TYR A 131 15.48 2.75 -12.93
CA TYR A 131 16.21 2.04 -11.87
C TYR A 131 15.48 2.12 -10.54
N LEU A 132 14.96 3.29 -10.16
CA LEU A 132 14.16 3.43 -8.95
C LEU A 132 12.91 2.55 -8.97
N LEU A 133 12.24 2.46 -10.13
CA LEU A 133 11.08 1.61 -10.31
C LEU A 133 11.45 0.14 -10.12
N PHE A 134 12.39 -0.39 -10.91
CA PHE A 134 12.70 -1.82 -10.88
C PHE A 134 13.46 -2.24 -9.63
N SER A 135 14.27 -1.38 -9.02
CA SER A 135 14.90 -1.64 -7.72
C SER A 135 13.83 -1.81 -6.63
N GLN A 136 12.81 -0.95 -6.63
CA GLN A 136 11.68 -1.09 -5.71
C GLN A 136 10.89 -2.37 -6.01
N LEU A 137 10.54 -2.63 -7.27
CA LEU A 137 9.71 -3.78 -7.64
C LEU A 137 10.41 -5.12 -7.39
N ALA A 138 11.71 -5.21 -7.62
CA ALA A 138 12.52 -6.40 -7.32
C ALA A 138 12.59 -6.63 -5.81
N THR A 139 12.85 -5.59 -5.02
CA THR A 139 12.86 -5.69 -3.54
C THR A 139 11.51 -6.15 -2.98
N GLU A 140 10.42 -5.60 -3.53
CA GLU A 140 9.06 -6.02 -3.19
C GLU A 140 8.83 -7.51 -3.53
N TYR A 141 9.26 -7.94 -4.71
CA TYR A 141 9.18 -9.34 -5.12
C TYR A 141 10.00 -10.25 -4.19
N ASP A 142 11.24 -9.90 -3.87
CA ASP A 142 12.14 -10.72 -3.03
C ASP A 142 11.56 -10.93 -1.63
N THR A 143 10.94 -9.88 -1.07
CA THR A 143 10.25 -9.96 0.22
C THR A 143 9.14 -11.02 0.18
N VAL A 144 8.38 -11.05 -0.91
CA VAL A 144 7.26 -11.98 -1.10
C VAL A 144 7.74 -13.39 -1.44
N ALA A 145 8.78 -13.51 -2.26
CA ALA A 145 9.40 -14.78 -2.63
C ALA A 145 10.07 -15.46 -1.42
N GLY A 146 10.65 -14.69 -0.50
CA GLY A 146 11.26 -15.19 0.74
C GLY A 146 10.26 -15.63 1.82
N TYR A 147 8.95 -15.57 1.57
CA TYR A 147 7.94 -15.94 2.58
C TYR A 147 8.03 -17.42 2.99
N THR A 148 8.32 -18.32 2.05
CA THR A 148 8.47 -19.74 2.36
C THR A 148 9.67 -19.97 3.28
N ASP A 149 10.81 -19.35 2.99
CA ASP A 149 12.01 -19.40 3.83
C ASP A 149 11.76 -18.80 5.22
N PHE A 150 10.94 -17.74 5.30
CA PHE A 150 10.50 -17.19 6.58
C PHE A 150 9.70 -18.21 7.40
N LEU A 151 8.74 -18.91 6.78
CA LEU A 151 7.96 -19.96 7.46
C LEU A 151 8.83 -21.11 7.95
N GLU A 152 9.77 -21.57 7.13
CA GLU A 152 10.76 -22.58 7.53
C GLU A 152 11.64 -22.08 8.69
N GLY A 153 12.05 -20.81 8.64
CA GLY A 153 12.79 -20.14 9.71
C GLY A 153 12.02 -20.09 11.02
N VAL A 154 10.70 -19.92 11.00
CA VAL A 154 9.85 -20.00 12.20
C VAL A 154 9.88 -21.41 12.79
N GLN A 155 9.77 -22.45 11.96
CA GLN A 155 9.84 -23.85 12.42
C GLN A 155 11.21 -24.20 13.01
N ALA A 156 12.29 -23.77 12.36
CA ALA A 156 13.65 -23.97 12.83
C ALA A 156 13.88 -23.26 14.18
N LYS A 157 13.42 -22.02 14.32
CA LYS A 157 13.49 -21.27 15.58
C LYS A 157 12.68 -21.94 16.69
N ALA A 158 11.49 -22.43 16.39
CA ALA A 158 10.68 -23.15 17.37
C ALA A 158 11.40 -24.41 17.88
N THR A 159 11.98 -25.20 16.98
CA THR A 159 12.78 -26.39 17.33
C THR A 159 13.99 -26.02 18.18
N GLN A 160 14.70 -24.95 17.82
CA GLN A 160 15.84 -24.45 18.59
C GLN A 160 15.43 -24.00 19.99
N LEU A 161 14.38 -23.18 20.11
CA LEU A 161 13.88 -22.67 21.39
C LEU A 161 13.34 -23.79 22.28
N ALA A 162 12.59 -24.74 21.72
CA ALA A 162 12.11 -25.91 22.44
C ALA A 162 13.26 -26.79 22.98
N GLY A 163 14.45 -26.73 22.38
CA GLY A 163 15.65 -27.42 22.86
C GLY A 163 16.38 -26.72 24.01
N ILE A 164 16.02 -25.48 24.37
CA ILE A 164 16.69 -24.75 25.45
C ILE A 164 16.09 -25.15 26.80
N SER A 165 16.95 -25.68 27.68
CA SER A 165 16.59 -26.17 29.01
C SER A 165 15.78 -25.17 29.87
N ILE A 166 15.97 -23.86 29.68
CA ILE A 166 15.23 -22.82 30.40
C ILE A 166 13.74 -22.81 30.07
N PHE A 167 13.39 -23.10 28.81
CA PHE A 167 12.00 -23.16 28.37
C PHE A 167 11.41 -24.53 28.68
N GLN A 168 12.21 -25.61 28.58
CA GLN A 168 11.77 -26.96 28.93
C GLN A 168 11.43 -27.14 30.40
N ASN A 169 12.19 -26.50 31.28
CA ASN A 169 12.04 -26.62 32.74
C ASN A 169 11.28 -25.45 33.35
N ASP A 170 10.50 -24.70 32.55
CA ASP A 170 9.59 -23.70 33.07
C ASP A 170 8.57 -24.37 34.01
N GLU A 171 8.40 -23.83 35.22
CA GLU A 171 7.52 -24.40 36.26
C GLU A 171 6.05 -24.48 35.81
N THR A 172 5.64 -23.58 34.92
CA THR A 172 4.27 -23.55 34.40
C THR A 172 4.09 -24.32 33.09
N GLY A 173 5.18 -24.68 32.41
CA GLY A 173 5.18 -25.25 31.06
C GLY A 173 4.58 -24.34 29.99
N TYR A 174 4.36 -23.07 30.31
CA TYR A 174 3.70 -22.11 29.43
C TYR A 174 4.60 -21.76 28.25
N ASP A 175 5.89 -21.58 28.48
CA ASP A 175 6.84 -21.15 27.46
C ASP A 175 6.99 -22.17 26.33
N LEU A 176 7.17 -23.45 26.65
CA LEU A 176 7.18 -24.52 25.64
C LEU A 176 5.87 -24.58 24.87
N LYS A 177 4.73 -24.54 25.58
CA LYS A 177 3.43 -24.63 24.93
C LYS A 177 3.18 -23.44 23.99
N ASN A 178 3.66 -22.25 24.36
CA ASN A 178 3.58 -21.07 23.51
C ASN A 178 4.47 -21.21 22.26
N ILE A 179 5.67 -21.78 22.38
CA ILE A 179 6.55 -22.08 21.25
C ILE A 179 5.87 -23.07 20.28
N GLU A 180 5.33 -24.16 20.81
CA GLU A 180 4.64 -25.20 20.01
C GLU A 180 3.40 -24.64 19.30
N VAL A 181 2.53 -23.92 20.02
CA VAL A 181 1.32 -23.32 19.44
C VAL A 181 1.69 -22.28 18.38
N THR A 182 2.73 -21.47 18.61
CA THR A 182 3.20 -20.52 17.59
C THR A 182 3.65 -21.26 16.33
N ALA A 183 4.48 -22.29 16.48
CA ALA A 183 4.94 -23.10 15.36
C ALA A 183 3.77 -23.76 14.60
N GLU A 184 2.79 -24.31 15.31
CA GLU A 184 1.60 -24.93 14.73
C GLU A 184 0.76 -23.92 13.91
N VAL A 185 0.54 -22.71 14.44
CA VAL A 185 -0.19 -21.65 13.74
C VAL A 185 0.52 -21.27 12.44
N TYR A 186 1.84 -21.10 12.46
CA TYR A 186 2.60 -20.77 11.25
C TYR A 186 2.70 -21.95 10.27
N ALA A 187 2.72 -23.19 10.74
CA ALA A 187 2.67 -24.38 9.88
C ALA A 187 1.38 -24.40 9.03
N GLY A 188 0.26 -23.93 9.59
CA GLY A 188 -1.00 -23.78 8.88
C GLY A 188 -0.99 -22.76 7.72
N LEU A 189 0.00 -21.86 7.66
CA LEU A 189 0.09 -20.79 6.64
C LEU A 189 0.84 -21.22 5.37
N GLY A 190 1.58 -22.33 5.41
CA GLY A 190 2.42 -22.80 4.29
C GLY A 190 1.65 -23.21 3.02
N ALA A 191 0.34 -23.45 3.11
CA ALA A 191 -0.50 -23.80 1.96
C ALA A 191 -1.05 -22.57 1.19
N THR A 192 -0.69 -21.35 1.60
CA THR A 192 -1.24 -20.13 0.98
C THR A 192 -0.53 -19.82 -0.34
N PRO A 193 -1.26 -19.76 -1.48
CA PRO A 193 -0.65 -19.39 -2.76
C PRO A 193 -0.23 -17.92 -2.73
N ILE A 194 0.95 -17.66 -3.28
CA ILE A 194 1.54 -16.32 -3.35
C ILE A 194 1.56 -15.87 -4.80
N ASP A 195 1.11 -14.65 -5.04
CA ASP A 195 1.03 -14.07 -6.38
C ASP A 195 1.42 -12.58 -6.34
N TYR A 196 2.68 -12.30 -6.63
CA TYR A 196 3.22 -10.95 -6.55
C TYR A 196 2.63 -10.04 -7.65
N TYR A 197 2.28 -8.81 -7.24
CA TYR A 197 1.89 -7.70 -8.10
C TYR A 197 2.30 -6.38 -7.43
N PRO A 198 2.73 -5.34 -8.19
CA PRO A 198 3.19 -4.07 -7.63
C PRO A 198 2.24 -3.51 -6.56
N GLN A 199 2.75 -3.25 -5.35
CA GLN A 199 1.88 -2.90 -4.23
C GLN A 199 1.51 -1.42 -4.18
N LYS A 200 2.24 -0.55 -4.89
CA LYS A 200 2.14 0.91 -4.80
C LYS A 200 0.69 1.40 -4.91
N GLY A 201 -0.06 0.90 -5.88
CA GLY A 201 -1.47 1.26 -6.08
C GLY A 201 -2.36 0.87 -4.90
N LEU A 202 -2.29 -0.38 -4.46
CA LEU A 202 -3.08 -0.89 -3.35
C LEU A 202 -2.71 -0.19 -2.03
N TYR A 203 -1.43 -0.11 -1.71
CA TYR A 203 -0.93 0.51 -0.48
C TYR A 203 -1.27 2.00 -0.40
N THR A 204 -1.13 2.72 -1.52
CA THR A 204 -1.53 4.14 -1.58
C THR A 204 -3.03 4.30 -1.40
N ALA A 205 -3.86 3.37 -1.90
CA ALA A 205 -5.30 3.46 -1.71
C ALA A 205 -5.73 3.30 -0.23
N ILE A 206 -5.09 2.37 0.49
CA ILE A 206 -5.46 2.01 1.87
C ILE A 206 -4.76 2.84 2.95
N SER A 207 -3.57 3.37 2.67
CA SER A 207 -2.70 4.00 3.68
C SER A 207 -2.37 5.48 3.36
N TYR A 208 -3.30 6.20 2.72
CA TYR A 208 -3.08 7.60 2.39
C TYR A 208 -3.33 8.54 3.58
N ALA A 209 -2.26 9.06 4.19
CA ALA A 209 -2.32 9.86 5.41
C ALA A 209 -3.23 11.10 5.32
N PHE A 210 -3.35 11.74 4.15
CA PHE A 210 -4.25 12.88 3.98
C PHE A 210 -5.73 12.47 4.01
N THR A 211 -6.07 11.27 3.54
CA THR A 211 -7.44 10.75 3.67
C THR A 211 -7.81 10.59 5.13
N ASP A 212 -6.88 10.12 5.97
CA ASP A 212 -7.11 9.98 7.42
C ASP A 212 -7.33 11.34 8.09
N LEU A 213 -6.57 12.36 7.69
CA LEU A 213 -6.76 13.74 8.18
C LEU A 213 -8.12 14.29 7.78
N ILE A 214 -8.53 14.07 6.52
CA ILE A 214 -9.87 14.45 6.04
C ILE A 214 -10.95 13.69 6.82
N LEU A 215 -10.76 12.41 7.12
CA LEU A 215 -11.70 11.61 7.90
C LEU A 215 -11.84 12.15 9.33
N LEU A 216 -10.73 12.52 9.99
CA LEU A 216 -10.73 13.17 11.31
C LEU A 216 -11.47 14.51 11.28
N ALA A 217 -11.20 15.35 10.28
CA ALA A 217 -11.92 16.62 10.12
C ALA A 217 -13.43 16.39 9.90
N SER A 218 -13.78 15.39 9.09
CA SER A 218 -15.17 14.99 8.82
C SER A 218 -15.88 14.53 10.10
N MET A 219 -15.19 13.75 10.92
CA MET A 219 -15.68 13.30 12.22
C MET A 219 -16.06 14.48 13.12
N LEU A 220 -15.20 15.50 13.20
CA LEU A 220 -15.46 16.71 13.98
C LEU A 220 -16.64 17.52 13.42
N VAL A 221 -16.72 17.69 12.11
CA VAL A 221 -17.81 18.43 11.48
C VAL A 221 -19.15 17.71 11.67
N LEU A 222 -19.19 16.38 11.55
CA LEU A 222 -20.40 15.59 11.79
C LEU A 222 -20.86 15.66 13.25
N ALA A 223 -19.92 15.60 14.19
CA ALA A 223 -20.22 15.76 15.60
C ALA A 223 -20.82 17.15 15.87
N LEU A 224 -20.24 18.19 15.26
CA LEU A 224 -20.74 19.56 15.39
C LEU A 224 -22.12 19.73 14.77
N LEU A 225 -22.39 19.15 13.60
CA LEU A 225 -23.70 19.22 12.95
C LEU A 225 -24.79 18.58 13.82
N LEU A 226 -24.53 17.41 14.39
CA LEU A 226 -25.45 16.73 15.30
C LEU A 226 -25.73 17.57 16.57
N VAL A 227 -24.69 18.11 17.21
CA VAL A 227 -24.84 18.92 18.44
C VAL A 227 -25.52 20.25 18.15
N ARG A 228 -25.11 20.95 17.09
CA ARG A 228 -25.64 22.27 16.74
C ARG A 228 -27.12 22.19 16.37
N GLN A 229 -27.52 21.16 15.63
CA GLN A 229 -28.92 21.01 15.24
C GLN A 229 -29.83 20.87 16.46
N GLU A 230 -29.40 20.20 17.53
CA GLU A 230 -30.18 20.08 18.76
C GLU A 230 -30.21 21.34 19.62
N ARG A 231 -29.06 22.02 19.69
CA ARG A 231 -28.98 23.32 20.38
C ARG A 231 -29.89 24.34 19.70
N ASP A 232 -29.78 24.45 18.37
CA ASP A 232 -30.48 25.47 17.59
C ASP A 232 -32.00 25.15 17.47
N SER A 233 -32.41 23.89 17.62
CA SER A 233 -33.83 23.47 17.64
C SER A 233 -34.48 23.45 19.04
N GLY A 234 -33.72 23.76 20.11
CA GLY A 234 -34.23 23.76 21.49
C GLY A 234 -34.59 22.38 22.03
N LEU A 235 -34.31 21.30 21.29
CA LEU A 235 -34.66 19.91 21.64
C LEU A 235 -33.98 19.43 22.93
N LEU A 236 -32.87 20.05 23.33
CA LEU A 236 -32.13 19.72 24.54
C LEU A 236 -32.94 19.92 25.83
N SER A 237 -33.81 20.93 25.90
CA SER A 237 -34.67 21.17 27.07
C SER A 237 -35.78 20.12 27.18
N LEU A 238 -36.33 19.69 26.04
CA LEU A 238 -37.36 18.65 25.95
C LEU A 238 -36.82 17.26 26.26
N VAL A 239 -35.66 16.88 25.70
CA VAL A 239 -35.06 15.56 25.96
C VAL A 239 -34.71 15.38 27.44
N ARG A 240 -34.46 16.48 28.16
CA ARG A 240 -34.13 16.47 29.59
C ARG A 240 -35.34 16.26 30.50
N SER A 241 -36.56 16.56 30.04
CA SER A 241 -37.79 16.45 30.84
C SER A 241 -38.57 15.14 30.65
N LEU A 242 -38.23 14.31 29.66
CA LEU A 242 -38.90 13.02 29.42
C LEU A 242 -38.17 11.82 30.07
N PRO A 243 -38.91 10.87 30.69
CA PRO A 243 -38.34 9.65 31.27
C PRO A 243 -37.77 8.74 30.16
N GLY A 244 -36.56 8.21 30.37
CA GLY A 244 -35.84 7.41 29.36
C GLY A 244 -35.21 8.20 28.21
N GLY A 245 -35.45 9.51 28.14
CA GLY A 245 -34.97 10.38 27.05
C GLY A 245 -33.46 10.52 26.96
N ARG A 246 -32.70 10.39 28.05
CA ARG A 246 -31.25 10.67 28.06
C ARG A 246 -30.40 9.60 27.37
N LEU A 247 -30.44 8.36 27.86
CA LEU A 247 -29.55 7.30 27.38
C LEU A 247 -29.98 6.75 26.01
N GLN A 248 -31.28 6.55 25.79
CA GLN A 248 -31.77 6.02 24.52
C GLN A 248 -31.55 6.99 23.35
N THR A 249 -31.69 8.30 23.57
CA THR A 249 -31.35 9.29 22.53
C THR A 249 -29.85 9.40 22.32
N ALA A 250 -29.03 9.27 23.37
CA ALA A 250 -27.58 9.24 23.24
C ALA A 250 -27.11 8.06 22.36
N PHE A 251 -27.63 6.85 22.59
CA PHE A 251 -27.31 5.69 21.74
C PHE A 251 -27.81 5.87 20.30
N ALA A 252 -29.01 6.41 20.10
CA ALA A 252 -29.52 6.69 18.76
C ALA A 252 -28.63 7.69 18.00
N LYS A 253 -28.07 8.70 18.68
CA LYS A 253 -27.12 9.66 18.10
C LYS A 253 -25.79 9.04 17.78
N LEU A 254 -25.23 8.23 18.69
CA LEU A 254 -24.00 7.50 18.43
C LEU A 254 -24.16 6.58 17.22
N GLY A 255 -25.31 5.90 17.11
CA GLY A 255 -25.63 5.08 15.93
C GLY A 255 -25.73 5.90 14.65
N ALA A 256 -26.44 7.03 14.67
CA ALA A 256 -26.57 7.90 13.50
C ALA A 256 -25.22 8.54 13.08
N PHE A 257 -24.40 8.90 14.06
CA PHE A 257 -23.05 9.38 13.86
C PHE A 257 -22.16 8.30 13.24
N ALA A 258 -22.15 7.09 13.80
CA ALA A 258 -21.37 5.97 13.30
C ALA A 258 -21.74 5.59 11.86
N LEU A 259 -23.04 5.52 11.54
CA LEU A 259 -23.51 5.24 10.18
C LEU A 259 -23.14 6.36 9.19
N SER A 260 -23.21 7.62 9.62
CA SER A 260 -22.82 8.74 8.77
C SER A 260 -21.31 8.77 8.54
N LEU A 261 -20.52 8.45 9.56
CA LEU A 261 -19.06 8.33 9.47
C LEU A 261 -18.65 7.15 8.57
N LEU A 262 -19.37 6.02 8.66
CA LEU A 262 -19.16 4.87 7.78
C LEU A 262 -19.40 5.25 6.31
N ALA A 263 -20.45 6.03 6.02
CA ALA A 263 -20.68 6.54 4.67
C ALA A 263 -19.56 7.47 4.17
N VAL A 264 -19.03 8.34 5.04
CA VAL A 264 -17.86 9.17 4.71
C VAL A 264 -16.64 8.30 4.43
N LEU A 265 -16.37 7.31 5.29
CA LEU A 265 -15.25 6.38 5.13
C LEU A 265 -15.37 5.62 3.80
N ALA A 266 -16.53 5.03 3.52
CA ALA A 266 -16.78 4.32 2.27
C ALA A 266 -16.59 5.22 1.04
N LEU A 267 -17.02 6.49 1.11
CA LEU A 267 -16.82 7.46 0.04
C LEU A 267 -15.34 7.78 -0.16
N LEU A 268 -14.61 8.09 0.91
CA LEU A 268 -13.21 8.51 0.85
C LEU A 268 -12.32 7.37 0.33
N TYR A 269 -12.38 6.19 0.95
CA TYR A 269 -11.59 5.04 0.49
C TYR A 269 -12.08 4.49 -0.85
N GLY A 270 -13.38 4.64 -1.17
CA GLY A 270 -13.90 4.34 -2.50
C GLY A 270 -13.27 5.22 -3.59
N VAL A 271 -13.14 6.53 -3.33
CA VAL A 271 -12.42 7.45 -4.22
C VAL A 271 -10.94 7.06 -4.33
N ASN A 272 -10.29 6.71 -3.22
CA ASN A 272 -8.89 6.26 -3.23
C ASN A 272 -8.70 5.02 -4.10
N LEU A 273 -9.52 3.99 -3.89
CA LEU A 273 -9.46 2.74 -4.65
C LEU A 273 -9.74 2.96 -6.14
N ALA A 274 -10.74 3.78 -6.47
CA ALA A 274 -11.05 4.11 -7.86
C ALA A 274 -9.91 4.86 -8.54
N TYR A 275 -9.35 5.88 -7.87
CA TYR A 275 -8.23 6.67 -8.40
C TYR A 275 -6.97 5.82 -8.56
N CYS A 276 -6.56 5.10 -7.51
CA CYS A 276 -5.36 4.26 -7.54
C CYS A 276 -5.50 3.10 -8.52
N GLY A 277 -6.70 2.51 -8.64
CA GLY A 277 -6.97 1.47 -9.62
C GLY A 277 -6.89 1.97 -11.05
N ALA A 278 -7.38 3.18 -11.33
CA ALA A 278 -7.26 3.78 -12.66
C ALA A 278 -5.82 4.18 -13.01
N THR A 279 -5.03 4.63 -12.02
CA THR A 279 -3.70 5.23 -12.26
C THR A 279 -2.54 4.24 -12.16
N PHE A 280 -2.47 3.47 -11.07
CA PHE A 280 -1.39 2.51 -10.80
C PHE A 280 -1.78 1.06 -11.13
N GLY A 281 -3.08 0.74 -11.07
CA GLY A 281 -3.56 -0.64 -11.06
C GLY A 281 -3.44 -1.27 -9.66
N LEU A 282 -4.46 -2.03 -9.26
CA LEU A 282 -4.52 -2.67 -7.92
C LEU A 282 -4.00 -4.12 -7.93
N GLY A 283 -3.92 -4.71 -9.12
CA GLY A 283 -3.73 -6.15 -9.29
C GLY A 283 -4.97 -6.95 -8.91
N PRO A 284 -4.87 -8.29 -8.89
CA PRO A 284 -5.97 -9.14 -8.46
C PRO A 284 -6.28 -8.91 -6.98
N LEU A 285 -7.49 -8.41 -6.68
CA LEU A 285 -7.97 -8.19 -5.31
C LEU A 285 -8.24 -9.49 -4.53
N THR A 286 -8.18 -10.63 -5.22
CA THR A 286 -8.31 -11.97 -4.65
C THR A 286 -6.98 -12.56 -4.18
N ARG A 287 -5.85 -11.88 -4.39
CA ARG A 287 -4.54 -12.35 -3.92
C ARG A 287 -4.47 -12.36 -2.39
N THR A 288 -3.62 -13.22 -1.87
CA THR A 288 -3.40 -13.36 -0.43
C THR A 288 -2.73 -12.11 0.14
N ILE A 289 -2.94 -11.84 1.43
CA ILE A 289 -2.31 -10.69 2.12
C ILE A 289 -0.78 -10.81 2.08
N GLN A 290 -0.27 -12.04 2.14
CA GLN A 290 1.14 -12.41 1.99
C GLN A 290 1.72 -12.03 0.62
N SER A 291 0.87 -11.80 -0.38
CA SER A 291 1.32 -11.33 -1.70
C SER A 291 1.53 -9.80 -1.76
N VAL A 292 1.34 -9.10 -0.63
CA VAL A 292 1.50 -7.65 -0.50
C VAL A 292 2.61 -7.38 0.53
N PRO A 293 3.82 -7.01 0.09
CA PRO A 293 4.98 -6.85 0.98
C PRO A 293 4.74 -5.92 2.17
N ALA A 294 4.00 -4.82 1.98
CA ALA A 294 3.72 -3.84 3.03
C ALA A 294 2.71 -4.33 4.09
N LEU A 295 2.05 -5.46 3.86
CA LEU A 295 1.11 -6.08 4.79
C LEU A 295 1.65 -7.38 5.42
N MET A 296 2.86 -7.79 5.03
CA MET A 296 3.61 -8.91 5.61
C MET A 296 4.42 -8.44 6.82
#